data_AF-A0A954J2B6-F1
#
_entry.id   AF-A0A954J2B6-F1
#
_cell.length_a   1.000
_cell.length_b   1.000
_cell.length_c   1.000
_cell.angle_alpha   90.00
_cell.angle_beta   90.00
_cell.angle_gamma   90.00
#
_symmetry.space_group_name_H-M   'P 1'
#
loop_
_entity.id
_entity.type
_entity.pdbx_description
1 polymer ?
#
loop_
_entity_poly.entity_id
_entity_poly.type
_entity_poly.pdbx_seq_one_letter_code
_entity_poly.pdbx_strand_id
1 'polypeptide(L)'
;MFSFIKGVARVSTIGLLSAGVIGGGALLIAGPGRTKAMVDKVQTGIQAHIDAHIDDPTAMRTQLQELEAEYPARIAAVRGDLAELNEQIRQLHRDRAVSERVVAMAEEDLAQLQPALDEAMAQRAVGQAQAASVRFGDAHYTFERATNKAQQIRNTRNAYSQRAADAAHDLVYLQNQAVRLEELLGQLETERAQFQSQLSLLSRQVDAIARNERLIDLMESRNKTIEECSRYDAISLDQITNRLAEVRSRQEAELEYLSTRRADTDYEDMARMQIDREGLGGVQDLPLLPAGEVILQAGSMTR
;
A
#
# COMPACT_ATOMS: atom_id res chain seq x y z
N MET A 1 56.37 17.69 -22.04
CA MET A 1 55.24 17.58 -22.99
C MET A 1 54.13 16.82 -22.27
N PHE A 2 53.40 17.43 -21.35
CA PHE A 2 52.33 18.45 -21.49
C PHE A 2 50.92 17.83 -21.47
N SER A 3 50.24 18.04 -20.33
CA SER A 3 48.78 18.25 -20.23
C SER A 3 47.80 17.19 -20.76
N PHE A 4 47.68 16.04 -20.07
CA PHE A 4 46.48 15.17 -20.17
C PHE A 4 45.94 14.61 -18.85
N ILE A 5 46.58 14.85 -17.70
CA ILE A 5 46.25 14.22 -16.40
C ILE A 5 45.47 15.16 -15.44
N LYS A 6 45.10 16.38 -15.88
CA LYS A 6 44.32 17.34 -15.06
C LYS A 6 42.82 17.42 -15.43
N GLY A 7 42.27 16.37 -16.05
CA GLY A 7 40.89 16.34 -16.54
C GLY A 7 39.83 15.85 -15.55
N VAL A 8 40.07 14.71 -14.89
CA VAL A 8 39.00 13.93 -14.22
C VAL A 8 39.25 13.80 -12.71
N ALA A 9 39.10 14.91 -12.00
CA ALA A 9 39.15 14.97 -10.53
C ALA A 9 37.88 15.62 -9.93
N ARG A 10 36.74 15.44 -10.62
CA ARG A 10 35.43 16.02 -10.26
C ARG A 10 34.26 15.10 -10.58
N VAL A 11 34.17 13.97 -9.87
CA VAL A 11 32.90 13.33 -9.53
C VAL A 11 32.88 13.10 -8.01
N SER A 12 33.03 14.18 -7.24
CA SER A 12 32.90 14.19 -5.77
C SER A 12 31.44 14.39 -5.35
N THR A 13 30.55 13.72 -6.08
CA THR A 13 29.09 13.80 -6.09
C THR A 13 28.65 12.46 -6.69
N ILE A 14 28.31 11.41 -5.93
CA ILE A 14 27.35 11.40 -4.83
C ILE A 14 28.01 11.15 -3.46
N GLY A 15 28.23 12.22 -2.70
CA GLY A 15 28.53 12.18 -1.26
C GLY A 15 27.75 13.23 -0.45
N LEU A 16 26.78 13.91 -1.08
CA LEU A 16 26.16 15.14 -0.55
C LEU A 16 24.70 15.34 -1.02
N LEU A 17 23.92 14.26 -1.08
CA LEU A 17 22.45 14.31 -1.18
C LEU A 17 21.76 13.68 0.05
N SER A 18 22.49 13.58 1.16
CA SER A 18 22.06 13.03 2.44
C SER A 18 22.05 14.10 3.55
N ALA A 19 21.51 15.29 3.24
CA ALA A 19 21.62 16.50 4.05
C ALA A 19 20.25 17.09 4.50
N GLY A 20 19.42 16.25 5.13
CA GLY A 20 18.12 16.64 5.72
C GLY A 20 16.98 16.80 4.69
N VAL A 21 15.71 16.83 5.08
CA VAL A 21 15.03 16.70 6.41
C VAL A 21 13.71 15.97 6.07
N ILE A 22 13.19 14.95 6.77
CA ILE A 22 12.81 14.79 8.19
C ILE A 22 13.03 13.31 8.61
N GLY A 23 13.13 12.98 9.91
CA GLY A 23 12.84 11.60 10.37
C GLY A 23 14.03 10.70 10.78
N GLY A 24 15.25 11.21 10.89
CA GLY A 24 16.29 10.59 11.74
C GLY A 24 16.99 9.31 11.22
N GLY A 25 17.95 9.47 10.30
CA GLY A 25 18.88 8.38 9.93
C GLY A 25 20.12 8.88 9.19
N ALA A 26 21.27 8.96 9.89
CA ALA A 26 22.53 9.36 9.26
C ALA A 26 23.10 8.22 8.39
N LEU A 27 23.09 8.37 7.07
CA LEU A 27 23.49 7.33 6.12
C LEU A 27 25.02 7.20 6.02
N LEU A 28 25.63 6.52 6.99
CA LEU A 28 27.06 6.18 6.96
C LEU A 28 27.33 4.95 6.07
N ILE A 29 28.29 5.11 5.16
CA ILE A 29 28.88 4.05 4.33
C ILE A 29 29.32 2.89 5.23
N ALA A 30 28.78 1.68 5.00
CA ALA A 30 29.12 0.51 5.80
C ALA A 30 29.08 -0.80 4.98
N GLY A 31 30.05 -1.67 5.24
CA GLY A 31 30.24 -2.95 4.54
C GLY A 31 29.42 -4.14 5.08
N PRO A 32 29.80 -5.39 4.72
CA PRO A 32 28.90 -6.56 4.68
C PRO A 32 28.23 -7.06 5.97
N GLY A 33 28.44 -6.41 7.12
CA GLY A 33 28.06 -6.94 8.44
C GLY A 33 26.86 -6.28 9.13
N ARG A 34 26.16 -5.30 8.50
CA ARG A 34 25.22 -4.43 9.22
C ARG A 34 23.74 -4.47 8.80
N THR A 35 23.38 -5.11 7.68
CA THR A 35 21.96 -5.25 7.26
C THR A 35 21.07 -5.85 8.34
N LYS A 36 21.56 -6.90 9.03
CA LYS A 36 20.80 -7.60 10.08
C LYS A 36 20.46 -6.72 11.30
N ALA A 37 21.21 -5.65 11.55
CA ALA A 37 20.97 -4.74 12.67
C ALA A 37 19.92 -3.65 12.40
N MET A 38 19.41 -3.53 11.17
CA MET A 38 18.30 -2.64 10.85
C MET A 38 16.92 -3.31 10.97
N VAL A 39 16.83 -4.63 10.86
CA VAL A 39 15.57 -5.39 11.02
C VAL A 39 14.96 -5.14 12.41
N ASP A 40 15.73 -5.36 13.47
CA ASP A 40 15.29 -5.15 14.86
C ASP A 40 14.90 -3.69 15.16
N LYS A 41 15.59 -2.73 14.53
CA LYS A 41 15.32 -1.29 14.70
C LYS A 41 14.10 -0.81 13.92
N VAL A 42 13.81 -1.38 12.75
CA VAL A 42 12.54 -1.12 12.05
C VAL A 42 11.39 -1.70 12.87
N GLN A 43 11.50 -2.92 13.37
CA GLN A 43 10.45 -3.55 14.17
C GLN A 43 10.18 -2.78 15.48
N THR A 44 11.23 -2.41 16.21
CA THR A 44 11.09 -1.66 17.48
C THR A 44 10.66 -0.20 17.25
N GLY A 45 11.14 0.43 16.17
CA GLY A 45 10.73 1.77 15.78
C GLY A 45 9.26 1.85 15.37
N ILE A 46 8.78 0.88 14.58
CA ILE A 46 7.35 0.72 14.26
C ILE A 46 6.53 0.57 15.54
N GLN A 47 6.96 -0.28 16.48
CA GLN A 47 6.20 -0.54 17.70
C GLN A 47 6.10 0.72 18.60
N ALA A 48 7.18 1.49 18.74
CA ALA A 48 7.17 2.74 19.51
C ALA A 48 6.45 3.93 18.81
N HIS A 49 6.31 3.91 17.48
CA HIS A 49 5.56 4.95 16.75
C HIS A 49 4.07 4.61 16.56
N ILE A 50 3.71 3.32 16.51
CA ILE A 50 2.31 2.86 16.51
C ILE A 50 1.63 3.31 17.82
N ASP A 51 2.23 3.02 18.98
CA ASP A 51 1.69 3.38 20.30
C ASP A 51 1.40 4.90 20.48
N ALA A 52 1.97 5.75 19.61
CA ALA A 52 1.75 7.19 19.64
C ALA A 52 0.62 7.70 18.73
N HIS A 53 0.17 6.94 17.71
CA HIS A 53 -0.72 7.39 16.63
C HIS A 53 -1.72 6.31 16.15
N ILE A 54 -2.13 5.39 17.03
CA ILE A 54 -3.16 4.35 16.74
C ILE A 54 -4.50 4.95 16.22
N ASP A 55 -4.81 6.19 16.60
CA ASP A 55 -6.13 6.80 16.40
C ASP A 55 -6.44 7.26 14.96
N ASP A 56 -5.46 7.36 14.05
CA ASP A 56 -5.71 7.70 12.63
C ASP A 56 -4.98 6.76 11.63
N PRO A 57 -5.67 5.71 11.15
CA PRO A 57 -5.11 4.79 10.15
C PRO A 57 -4.98 5.41 8.74
N THR A 58 -5.57 6.59 8.48
CA THR A 58 -5.43 7.32 7.22
C THR A 58 -4.15 8.15 7.17
N ALA A 59 -3.74 8.75 8.29
CA ALA A 59 -2.44 9.40 8.42
C ALA A 59 -1.28 8.42 8.17
N MET A 60 -1.34 7.22 8.77
CA MET A 60 -0.34 6.16 8.56
C MET A 60 -0.22 5.77 7.08
N ARG A 61 -1.36 5.65 6.37
CA ARG A 61 -1.39 5.38 4.93
C ARG A 61 -0.70 6.49 4.13
N THR A 62 -0.92 7.77 4.45
CA THR A 62 -0.30 8.90 3.73
C THR A 62 1.22 8.89 3.87
N GLN A 63 1.73 8.75 5.11
CA GLN A 63 3.18 8.69 5.37
C GLN A 63 3.87 7.52 4.65
N LEU A 64 3.20 6.36 4.56
CA LEU A 64 3.70 5.21 3.82
C LEU A 64 3.68 5.40 2.29
N GLN A 65 2.77 6.23 1.76
CA GLN A 65 2.77 6.62 0.35
C GLN A 65 3.89 7.62 0.02
N GLU A 66 4.22 8.53 0.94
CA GLU A 66 5.39 9.42 0.82
C GLU A 66 6.70 8.60 0.77
N LEU A 67 6.82 7.57 1.60
CA LEU A 67 7.97 6.64 1.57
C LEU A 67 8.03 5.78 0.29
N GLU A 68 6.89 5.42 -0.34
CA GLU A 68 6.90 4.72 -1.63
C GLU A 68 7.41 5.62 -2.76
N ALA A 69 7.09 6.93 -2.70
CA ALA A 69 7.47 7.90 -3.72
C ALA A 69 9.00 8.12 -3.84
N GLU A 70 9.77 7.81 -2.79
CA GLU A 70 11.24 7.85 -2.86
C GLU A 70 11.85 6.72 -3.72
N TYR A 71 11.24 5.52 -3.74
CA TYR A 71 11.81 4.37 -4.46
C TYR A 71 11.99 4.64 -5.97
N PRO A 72 11.00 5.18 -6.71
CA PRO A 72 11.18 5.58 -8.11
C PRO A 72 12.38 6.52 -8.35
N ALA A 73 12.62 7.49 -7.47
CA ALA A 73 13.73 8.43 -7.60
C ALA A 73 15.09 7.74 -7.34
N ARG A 74 15.18 6.92 -6.29
CA ARG A 74 16.36 6.12 -5.96
C ARG A 74 16.71 5.12 -7.08
N ILE A 75 15.70 4.44 -7.63
CA ILE A 75 15.82 3.52 -8.78
C ILE A 75 16.28 4.27 -10.04
N ALA A 76 15.74 5.46 -10.31
CA ALA A 76 16.14 6.27 -11.45
C ALA A 76 17.60 6.75 -11.34
N ALA A 77 18.07 7.12 -10.15
CA ALA A 77 19.45 7.49 -9.89
C ALA A 77 20.42 6.31 -10.16
N VAL A 78 20.19 5.14 -9.56
CA VAL A 78 21.05 3.95 -9.77
C VAL A 78 21.07 3.51 -11.24
N ARG A 79 19.94 3.61 -11.95
CA ARG A 79 19.88 3.37 -13.40
C ARG A 79 20.67 4.41 -14.22
N GLY A 80 20.73 5.66 -13.77
CA GLY A 80 21.55 6.72 -14.35
C GLY A 80 23.04 6.45 -14.15
N ASP A 81 23.46 6.15 -12.92
CA ASP A 81 24.84 5.80 -12.57
C ASP A 81 25.33 4.57 -13.37
N LEU A 82 24.46 3.55 -13.53
CA LEU A 82 24.72 2.40 -14.39
C LEU A 82 24.89 2.77 -15.86
N ALA A 83 24.08 3.69 -16.39
CA ALA A 83 24.18 4.12 -17.78
C ALA A 83 25.47 4.89 -18.05
N GLU A 84 25.89 5.78 -17.14
CA GLU A 84 27.17 6.48 -17.24
C GLU A 84 28.35 5.51 -17.15
N LEU A 85 28.36 4.65 -16.14
CA LEU A 85 29.41 3.65 -15.92
C LEU A 85 29.56 2.69 -17.12
N ASN A 86 28.45 2.30 -17.75
CA ASN A 86 28.48 1.48 -18.97
C ASN A 86 29.12 2.22 -20.17
N GLU A 87 28.95 3.53 -20.31
CA GLU A 87 29.65 4.27 -21.37
C GLU A 87 31.13 4.53 -21.02
N GLN A 88 31.47 4.73 -19.74
CA GLN A 88 32.87 4.75 -19.30
C GLN A 88 33.58 3.43 -19.63
N ILE A 89 32.94 2.28 -19.35
CA ILE A 89 33.43 0.93 -19.73
C ILE A 89 33.61 0.81 -21.25
N ARG A 90 32.63 1.25 -22.06
CA ARG A 90 32.75 1.23 -23.53
C ARG A 90 33.88 2.12 -24.04
N GLN A 91 34.05 3.31 -23.47
CA GLN A 91 35.15 4.19 -23.85
C GLN A 91 36.50 3.54 -23.52
N LEU A 92 36.66 3.00 -22.33
CA LEU A 92 37.91 2.39 -21.90
C LEU A 92 38.25 1.12 -22.72
N HIS A 93 37.25 0.34 -23.15
CA HIS A 93 37.44 -0.73 -24.15
C HIS A 93 37.95 -0.20 -25.50
N ARG A 94 37.42 0.93 -25.99
CA ARG A 94 37.90 1.57 -27.24
C ARG A 94 39.35 2.06 -27.08
N ASP A 95 39.66 2.74 -25.99
CA ASP A 95 40.99 3.30 -25.71
C ASP A 95 42.05 2.19 -25.50
N ARG A 96 41.67 1.07 -24.86
CA ARG A 96 42.47 -0.14 -24.77
C ARG A 96 42.74 -0.76 -26.14
N ALA A 97 41.70 -1.00 -26.94
CA ALA A 97 41.84 -1.64 -28.25
C ALA A 97 42.70 -0.80 -29.23
N VAL A 98 42.56 0.54 -29.19
CA VAL A 98 43.47 1.46 -29.90
C VAL A 98 44.91 1.30 -29.42
N SER A 99 45.13 1.17 -28.10
CA SER A 99 46.47 1.02 -27.53
C SER A 99 47.11 -0.31 -27.89
N GLU A 100 46.37 -1.42 -27.83
CA GLU A 100 46.80 -2.75 -28.30
C GLU A 100 47.13 -2.73 -29.80
N ARG A 101 46.34 -2.02 -30.62
CA ARG A 101 46.61 -1.88 -32.06
C ARG A 101 47.90 -1.09 -32.32
N VAL A 102 48.19 -0.04 -31.54
CA VAL A 102 49.45 0.72 -31.65
C VAL A 102 50.66 -0.12 -31.22
N VAL A 103 50.53 -0.98 -30.20
CA VAL A 103 51.57 -1.95 -29.83
C VAL A 103 51.87 -2.90 -30.99
N ALA A 104 50.84 -3.52 -31.58
CA ALA A 104 51.01 -4.46 -32.69
C ALA A 104 51.71 -3.83 -33.92
N MET A 105 51.30 -2.61 -34.31
CA MET A 105 51.96 -1.89 -35.42
C MET A 105 53.41 -1.52 -35.09
N ALA A 106 53.71 -1.15 -33.83
CA ALA A 106 55.06 -0.85 -33.40
C ALA A 106 55.96 -2.11 -33.30
N GLU A 107 55.38 -3.28 -33.08
CA GLU A 107 56.09 -4.56 -33.11
C GLU A 107 56.36 -5.04 -34.55
N GLU A 108 55.42 -4.82 -35.47
CA GLU A 108 55.61 -5.05 -36.91
C GLU A 108 56.72 -4.15 -37.49
N ASP A 109 56.67 -2.84 -37.20
CA ASP A 109 57.73 -1.88 -37.54
C ASP A 109 59.12 -2.35 -37.04
N LEU A 110 59.21 -2.84 -35.80
CA LEU A 110 60.46 -3.31 -35.22
C LEU A 110 60.93 -4.64 -35.82
N ALA A 111 60.02 -5.56 -36.15
CA ALA A 111 60.35 -6.83 -36.80
C ALA A 111 60.96 -6.61 -38.19
N GLN A 112 60.57 -5.55 -38.90
CA GLN A 112 61.17 -5.16 -40.18
C GLN A 112 62.48 -4.38 -40.00
N LEU A 113 62.51 -3.41 -39.07
CA LEU A 113 63.64 -2.48 -38.91
C LEU A 113 64.86 -3.11 -38.23
N GLN A 114 64.66 -4.06 -37.30
CA GLN A 114 65.75 -4.56 -36.46
C GLN A 114 66.75 -5.47 -37.22
N PRO A 115 66.33 -6.43 -38.06
CA PRO A 115 67.28 -7.21 -38.87
C PRO A 115 68.13 -6.33 -39.82
N ALA A 116 67.53 -5.29 -40.39
CA ALA A 116 68.23 -4.35 -41.27
C ALA A 116 69.22 -3.43 -40.51
N LEU A 117 68.98 -3.18 -39.22
CA LEU A 117 69.95 -2.54 -38.33
C LEU A 117 71.11 -3.47 -37.99
N ASP A 118 70.82 -4.74 -37.68
CA ASP A 118 71.83 -5.73 -37.33
C ASP A 118 72.77 -6.02 -38.53
N GLU A 119 72.23 -6.11 -39.74
CA GLU A 119 73.03 -6.22 -40.98
C GLU A 119 73.93 -5.00 -41.19
N ALA A 120 73.38 -3.78 -41.10
CA ALA A 120 74.14 -2.55 -41.26
C ALA A 120 75.22 -2.35 -40.16
N MET A 121 74.98 -2.91 -38.96
CA MET A 121 75.98 -2.96 -37.88
C MET A 121 77.12 -3.94 -38.22
N ALA A 122 76.81 -5.11 -38.77
CA ALA A 122 77.81 -6.09 -39.22
C ALA A 122 78.68 -5.52 -40.36
N GLN A 123 78.08 -4.89 -41.37
CA GLN A 123 78.80 -4.20 -42.45
C GLN A 123 79.76 -3.12 -41.90
N ARG A 124 79.32 -2.36 -40.88
CA ARG A 124 80.17 -1.38 -40.17
C ARG A 124 81.34 -2.02 -39.43
N ALA A 125 81.15 -3.18 -38.79
CA ALA A 125 82.21 -3.90 -38.09
C ALA A 125 83.33 -4.41 -39.02
N VAL A 126 83.00 -4.73 -40.27
CA VAL A 126 83.97 -5.14 -41.32
C VAL A 126 84.59 -3.91 -42.03
N GLY A 127 84.46 -2.70 -41.44
CA GLY A 127 85.09 -1.47 -41.94
C GLY A 127 84.37 -0.78 -43.09
N GLN A 128 83.25 -1.32 -43.60
CA GLN A 128 82.47 -0.73 -44.71
C GLN A 128 81.57 0.42 -44.22
N ALA A 129 82.07 1.27 -43.31
CA ALA A 129 81.27 2.16 -42.49
C ALA A 129 80.52 3.27 -43.24
N GLN A 130 80.93 3.58 -44.48
CA GLN A 130 80.26 4.53 -45.38
C GLN A 130 79.10 3.91 -46.17
N ALA A 131 79.03 2.58 -46.30
CA ALA A 131 77.99 1.88 -47.08
C ALA A 131 76.72 1.55 -46.27
N ALA A 132 76.80 1.62 -44.93
CA ALA A 132 75.75 1.19 -44.00
C ALA A 132 74.51 2.12 -43.97
N SER A 133 73.71 2.06 -45.04
CA SER A 133 72.35 2.58 -45.11
C SER A 133 71.33 1.49 -44.77
N VAL A 134 70.32 1.83 -43.98
CA VAL A 134 69.24 0.93 -43.55
C VAL A 134 68.00 1.28 -44.36
N ARG A 135 67.46 0.32 -45.14
CA ARG A 135 66.18 0.48 -45.83
C ARG A 135 65.04 0.11 -44.89
N PHE A 136 64.02 0.97 -44.78
CA PHE A 136 62.82 0.72 -44.00
C PHE A 136 61.61 1.37 -44.69
N GLY A 137 60.65 0.53 -45.10
CA GLY A 137 59.68 0.89 -46.14
C GLY A 137 60.39 1.33 -47.43
N ASP A 138 59.82 2.33 -48.11
CA ASP A 138 60.39 2.93 -49.33
C ASP A 138 61.56 3.89 -49.05
N ALA A 139 61.97 4.07 -47.79
CA ALA A 139 62.96 5.07 -47.37
C ALA A 139 64.31 4.44 -46.96
N HIS A 140 65.40 5.09 -47.38
CA HIS A 140 66.75 4.78 -46.93
C HIS A 140 67.19 5.75 -45.83
N TYR A 141 67.59 5.20 -44.69
CA TYR A 141 68.07 5.93 -43.52
C TYR A 141 69.57 5.69 -43.32
N THR A 142 70.30 6.71 -42.90
CA THR A 142 71.63 6.51 -42.29
C THR A 142 71.48 5.69 -41.01
N PHE A 143 72.41 4.77 -40.71
CA PHE A 143 72.40 3.92 -39.50
C PHE A 143 71.92 4.62 -38.22
N GLU A 144 72.46 5.81 -37.92
CA GLU A 144 72.09 6.59 -36.72
C GLU A 144 70.64 7.10 -36.71
N ARG A 145 70.08 7.45 -37.88
CA ARG A 145 68.66 7.80 -37.99
C ARG A 145 67.78 6.56 -37.81
N ALA A 146 68.22 5.40 -38.29
CA ALA A 146 67.53 4.14 -38.11
C ALA A 146 67.55 3.65 -36.64
N THR A 147 68.68 3.76 -35.92
CA THR A 147 68.73 3.43 -34.49
C THR A 147 67.86 4.37 -33.66
N ASN A 148 67.89 5.68 -33.95
CA ASN A 148 67.02 6.65 -33.30
C ASN A 148 65.53 6.41 -33.60
N LYS A 149 65.17 6.02 -34.83
CA LYS A 149 63.81 5.62 -35.21
C LYS A 149 63.38 4.34 -34.49
N ALA A 150 64.23 3.31 -34.43
CA ALA A 150 63.94 2.08 -33.67
C ALA A 150 63.71 2.38 -32.19
N GLN A 151 64.52 3.26 -31.58
CA GLN A 151 64.32 3.64 -30.19
C GLN A 151 63.03 4.45 -29.98
N GLN A 152 62.65 5.32 -30.92
CA GLN A 152 61.35 6.00 -30.92
C GLN A 152 60.19 4.98 -30.93
N ILE A 153 60.24 3.98 -31.82
CA ILE A 153 59.19 2.95 -31.94
C ILE A 153 59.12 2.11 -30.65
N ARG A 154 60.26 1.68 -30.09
CA ARG A 154 60.32 0.97 -28.79
C ARG A 154 59.70 1.79 -27.65
N ASN A 155 60.00 3.09 -27.58
CA ASN A 155 59.43 3.98 -26.58
C ASN A 155 57.91 4.09 -26.74
N THR A 156 57.40 4.24 -27.97
CA THR A 156 55.96 4.25 -28.28
C THR A 156 55.29 2.94 -27.89
N ARG A 157 55.84 1.80 -28.32
CA ARG A 157 55.34 0.45 -27.97
C ARG A 157 55.22 0.29 -26.46
N ASN A 158 56.27 0.62 -25.71
CA ASN A 158 56.28 0.47 -24.25
C ASN A 158 55.22 1.37 -23.59
N ALA A 159 55.07 2.62 -24.04
CA ALA A 159 54.08 3.56 -23.50
C ALA A 159 52.62 3.13 -23.76
N TYR A 160 52.32 2.62 -24.97
CA TYR A 160 50.99 2.11 -25.29
C TYR A 160 50.70 0.72 -24.70
N SER A 161 51.74 -0.11 -24.50
CA SER A 161 51.64 -1.38 -23.77
C SER A 161 51.27 -1.15 -22.31
N GLN A 162 51.93 -0.20 -21.63
CA GLN A 162 51.56 0.19 -20.28
C GLN A 162 50.12 0.71 -20.23
N ARG A 163 49.74 1.65 -21.11
CA ARG A 163 48.36 2.17 -21.19
C ARG A 163 47.31 1.07 -21.43
N ALA A 164 47.61 0.06 -22.25
CA ALA A 164 46.72 -1.06 -22.48
C ALA A 164 46.55 -1.93 -21.21
N ALA A 165 47.62 -2.13 -20.44
CA ALA A 165 47.58 -2.84 -19.16
C ALA A 165 46.83 -2.04 -18.08
N ASP A 166 47.07 -0.72 -17.98
CA ASP A 166 46.36 0.19 -17.08
C ASP A 166 44.85 0.16 -17.37
N ALA A 167 44.47 0.34 -18.64
CA ALA A 167 43.08 0.28 -19.08
C ALA A 167 42.44 -1.11 -18.86
N ALA A 168 43.21 -2.19 -18.96
CA ALA A 168 42.72 -3.53 -18.63
C ALA A 168 42.47 -3.73 -17.12
N HIS A 169 43.25 -3.08 -16.25
CA HIS A 169 43.01 -3.08 -14.81
C HIS A 169 41.77 -2.25 -14.44
N ASP A 170 41.69 -1.03 -14.96
CA ASP A 170 40.57 -0.12 -14.71
C ASP A 170 39.23 -0.70 -15.23
N LEU A 171 39.24 -1.40 -16.37
CA LEU A 171 38.07 -2.14 -16.88
C LEU A 171 37.53 -3.15 -15.86
N VAL A 172 38.42 -3.90 -15.17
CA VAL A 172 38.01 -4.87 -14.15
C VAL A 172 37.41 -4.15 -12.93
N TYR A 173 37.93 -2.98 -12.54
CA TYR A 173 37.33 -2.18 -11.47
C TYR A 173 35.91 -1.72 -11.83
N LEU A 174 35.75 -1.09 -13.00
CA LEU A 174 34.46 -0.56 -13.45
C LEU A 174 33.41 -1.66 -13.69
N GLN A 175 33.80 -2.81 -14.25
CA GLN A 175 32.91 -3.97 -14.40
C GLN A 175 32.44 -4.50 -13.04
N ASN A 176 33.33 -4.64 -12.06
CA ASN A 176 32.94 -5.02 -10.70
C ASN A 176 32.06 -3.95 -10.02
N GLN A 177 32.20 -2.67 -10.36
CA GLN A 177 31.29 -1.62 -9.88
C GLN A 177 29.91 -1.71 -10.54
N ALA A 178 29.83 -2.04 -11.84
CA ALA A 178 28.57 -2.21 -12.56
C ALA A 178 27.73 -3.35 -11.97
N VAL A 179 28.34 -4.53 -11.77
CA VAL A 179 27.66 -5.68 -11.13
C VAL A 179 27.06 -5.31 -9.76
N ARG A 180 27.80 -4.57 -8.92
CA ARG A 180 27.31 -4.14 -7.60
C ARG A 180 26.17 -3.11 -7.67
N LEU A 181 26.11 -2.29 -8.72
CA LEU A 181 24.98 -1.39 -8.96
C LEU A 181 23.78 -2.13 -9.58
N GLU A 182 23.99 -3.17 -10.40
CA GLU A 182 22.93 -4.06 -10.90
C GLU A 182 22.31 -4.88 -9.74
N GLU A 183 23.13 -5.40 -8.84
CA GLU A 183 22.70 -6.05 -7.59
C GLU A 183 21.87 -5.11 -6.71
N LEU A 184 22.33 -3.87 -6.51
CA LEU A 184 21.61 -2.85 -5.75
C LEU A 184 20.28 -2.45 -6.43
N LEU A 185 20.26 -2.33 -7.76
CA LEU A 185 19.05 -2.04 -8.52
C LEU A 185 18.02 -3.16 -8.36
N GLY A 186 18.44 -4.43 -8.50
CA GLY A 186 17.58 -5.59 -8.30
C GLY A 186 17.03 -5.68 -6.87
N GLN A 187 17.83 -5.29 -5.87
CA GLN A 187 17.37 -5.16 -4.48
C GLN A 187 16.31 -4.07 -4.33
N LEU A 188 16.56 -2.84 -4.79
CA LEU A 188 15.61 -1.72 -4.70
C LEU A 188 14.28 -2.00 -5.45
N GLU A 189 14.34 -2.65 -6.61
CA GLU A 189 13.15 -3.04 -7.37
C GLU A 189 12.34 -4.14 -6.66
N THR A 190 13.03 -5.10 -6.02
CA THR A 190 12.41 -6.16 -5.21
C THR A 190 11.80 -5.60 -3.92
N GLU A 191 12.52 -4.75 -3.20
CA GLU A 191 12.05 -4.04 -2.01
C GLU A 191 10.78 -3.23 -2.32
N ARG A 192 10.81 -2.43 -3.39
CA ARG A 192 9.65 -1.65 -3.83
C ARG A 192 8.44 -2.55 -4.13
N ALA A 193 8.62 -3.66 -4.85
CA ALA A 193 7.53 -4.57 -5.16
C ALA A 193 6.94 -5.24 -3.91
N GLN A 194 7.79 -5.60 -2.94
CA GLN A 194 7.34 -6.13 -1.64
C GLN A 194 6.59 -5.04 -0.83
N PHE A 195 7.12 -3.82 -0.78
CA PHE A 195 6.51 -2.69 -0.08
C PHE A 195 5.14 -2.34 -0.67
N GLN A 196 5.03 -2.19 -1.99
CA GLN A 196 3.75 -1.97 -2.69
C GLN A 196 2.72 -3.08 -2.39
N SER A 197 3.14 -4.34 -2.34
CA SER A 197 2.28 -5.46 -1.94
C SER A 197 1.77 -5.30 -0.51
N GLN A 198 2.65 -4.95 0.44
CA GLN A 198 2.30 -4.68 1.84
C GLN A 198 1.37 -3.47 1.98
N LEU A 199 1.62 -2.37 1.27
CA LEU A 199 0.72 -1.20 1.24
C LEU A 199 -0.67 -1.55 0.70
N SER A 200 -0.75 -2.41 -0.33
CA SER A 200 -2.03 -2.88 -0.86
C SER A 200 -2.82 -3.70 0.17
N LEU A 201 -2.14 -4.47 1.02
CA LEU A 201 -2.76 -5.25 2.09
C LEU A 201 -3.20 -4.33 3.24
N LEU A 202 -2.32 -3.44 3.69
CA LEU A 202 -2.59 -2.49 4.76
C LEU A 202 -3.76 -1.57 4.40
N SER A 203 -3.80 -1.00 3.18
CA SER A 203 -4.94 -0.17 2.77
C SER A 203 -6.26 -0.95 2.84
N ARG A 204 -6.28 -2.22 2.42
CA ARG A 204 -7.51 -3.05 2.51
C ARG A 204 -7.91 -3.36 3.96
N GLN A 205 -6.95 -3.42 4.89
CA GLN A 205 -7.20 -3.55 6.33
C GLN A 205 -7.73 -2.24 6.92
N VAL A 206 -7.13 -1.08 6.59
CA VAL A 206 -7.63 0.26 6.95
C VAL A 206 -9.05 0.47 6.43
N ASP A 207 -9.32 0.14 5.17
CA ASP A 207 -10.66 0.21 4.58
C ASP A 207 -11.66 -0.71 5.29
N ALA A 208 -11.22 -1.83 5.90
CA ALA A 208 -12.07 -2.72 6.69
C ALA A 208 -12.34 -2.14 8.09
N ILE A 209 -11.33 -1.62 8.77
CA ILE A 209 -11.47 -0.92 10.07
C ILE A 209 -12.43 0.27 9.92
N ALA A 210 -12.22 1.12 8.92
CA ALA A 210 -13.10 2.26 8.62
C ALA A 210 -14.49 1.88 8.05
N ARG A 211 -14.80 0.58 7.88
CA ARG A 211 -16.17 0.07 7.67
C ARG A 211 -16.77 -0.49 8.96
N ASN A 212 -15.95 -1.15 9.79
CA ASN A 212 -16.37 -1.64 11.09
C ASN A 212 -16.75 -0.49 12.03
N GLU A 213 -15.98 0.60 12.04
CA GLU A 213 -16.26 1.78 12.89
C GLU A 213 -17.64 2.37 12.59
N ARG A 214 -17.93 2.63 11.31
CA ARG A 214 -19.26 3.10 10.86
C ARG A 214 -20.41 2.12 11.11
N LEU A 215 -20.10 0.83 11.32
CA LEU A 215 -21.08 -0.17 11.73
C LEU A 215 -21.29 -0.13 13.26
N ILE A 216 -20.23 0.13 14.04
CA ILE A 216 -20.30 0.37 15.48
C ILE A 216 -21.12 1.66 15.74
N ASP A 217 -20.80 2.78 15.08
CA ASP A 217 -21.56 4.04 15.13
C ASP A 217 -23.07 3.82 14.92
N LEU A 218 -23.41 3.02 13.91
CA LEU A 218 -24.79 2.73 13.52
C LEU A 218 -25.47 1.77 14.50
N MET A 219 -24.74 0.80 15.07
CA MET A 219 -25.25 -0.07 16.14
C MET A 219 -25.43 0.68 17.46
N GLU A 220 -24.54 1.59 17.83
CA GLU A 220 -24.69 2.45 19.01
C GLU A 220 -25.87 3.42 18.83
N SER A 221 -25.94 4.10 17.68
CA SER A 221 -27.08 4.96 17.33
C SER A 221 -28.41 4.19 17.37
N ARG A 222 -28.43 2.95 16.87
CA ARG A 222 -29.59 2.06 16.93
C ARG A 222 -29.92 1.66 18.36
N ASN A 223 -28.93 1.27 19.18
CA ASN A 223 -29.15 0.89 20.57
C ASN A 223 -29.68 2.07 21.39
N LYS A 224 -29.10 3.26 21.24
CA LYS A 224 -29.61 4.49 21.84
C LYS A 224 -31.04 4.80 21.41
N THR A 225 -31.38 4.64 20.13
CA THR A 225 -32.75 4.80 19.64
C THR A 225 -33.70 3.77 20.29
N ILE A 226 -33.26 2.53 20.47
CA ILE A 226 -34.03 1.48 21.16
C ILE A 226 -34.19 1.79 22.66
N GLU A 227 -33.16 2.28 23.34
CA GLU A 227 -33.24 2.73 24.74
C GLU A 227 -34.21 3.91 24.89
N GLU A 228 -34.11 4.92 24.03
CA GLU A 228 -35.02 6.07 24.01
C GLU A 228 -36.47 5.65 23.73
N CYS A 229 -36.72 4.80 22.73
CA CYS A 229 -38.05 4.27 22.45
C CYS A 229 -38.58 3.36 23.57
N SER A 230 -37.78 2.44 24.11
CA SER A 230 -38.19 1.53 25.20
C SER A 230 -38.57 2.29 26.48
N ARG A 231 -37.98 3.46 26.73
CA ARG A 231 -38.36 4.34 27.83
C ARG A 231 -39.77 4.92 27.69
N TYR A 232 -40.31 5.00 26.47
CA TYR A 232 -41.70 5.38 26.20
C TYR A 232 -42.63 4.16 26.06
N ASP A 233 -42.19 3.07 25.40
CA ASP A 233 -42.92 1.79 25.35
C ASP A 233 -43.06 1.10 26.73
N ALA A 234 -42.27 1.50 27.74
CA ALA A 234 -42.48 1.11 29.13
C ALA A 234 -43.81 1.62 29.72
N ILE A 235 -44.44 2.64 29.11
CA ILE A 235 -45.85 2.98 29.33
C ILE A 235 -46.69 2.11 28.39
N SER A 236 -46.63 0.80 28.62
CA SER A 236 -46.95 -0.18 27.59
C SER A 236 -48.40 -0.17 27.15
N LEU A 237 -48.64 -0.65 25.92
CA LEU A 237 -49.97 -0.87 25.38
C LEU A 237 -50.83 -1.79 26.28
N ASP A 238 -50.17 -2.62 27.09
CA ASP A 238 -50.79 -3.45 28.12
C ASP A 238 -51.25 -2.62 29.34
N GLN A 239 -50.51 -1.59 29.79
CA GLN A 239 -51.03 -0.63 30.79
C GLN A 239 -52.24 0.14 30.25
N ILE A 240 -52.23 0.55 28.99
CA ILE A 240 -53.36 1.24 28.35
C ILE A 240 -54.57 0.28 28.26
N THR A 241 -54.34 -0.98 27.92
CA THR A 241 -55.39 -2.02 27.87
C THR A 241 -55.97 -2.30 29.25
N ASN A 242 -55.13 -2.44 30.28
CA ASN A 242 -55.57 -2.60 31.67
C ASN A 242 -56.35 -1.38 32.17
N ARG A 243 -55.94 -0.14 31.81
CA ARG A 243 -56.67 1.08 32.19
C ARG A 243 -58.01 1.20 31.45
N LEU A 244 -58.10 0.77 30.19
CA LEU A 244 -59.36 0.64 29.46
C LEU A 244 -60.28 -0.42 30.10
N ALA A 245 -59.72 -1.55 30.54
CA ALA A 245 -60.47 -2.59 31.25
C ALA A 245 -60.98 -2.09 32.62
N GLU A 246 -60.18 -1.32 33.38
CA GLU A 246 -60.61 -0.68 34.63
C GLU A 246 -61.74 0.34 34.39
N VAL A 247 -61.61 1.20 33.36
CA VAL A 247 -62.64 2.18 33.00
C VAL A 247 -63.93 1.46 32.56
N ARG A 248 -63.82 0.42 31.74
CA ARG A 248 -64.97 -0.40 31.33
C ARG A 248 -65.64 -1.08 32.53
N SER A 249 -64.87 -1.71 33.41
CA SER A 249 -65.40 -2.37 34.61
C SER A 249 -66.09 -1.39 35.55
N ARG A 250 -65.55 -0.17 35.71
CA ARG A 250 -66.20 0.92 36.45
C ARG A 250 -67.51 1.36 35.79
N GLN A 251 -67.55 1.48 34.46
CA GLN A 251 -68.75 1.82 33.71
C GLN A 251 -69.82 0.71 33.76
N GLU A 252 -69.42 -0.56 33.69
CA GLU A 252 -70.33 -1.70 33.83
C GLU A 252 -70.93 -1.75 35.24
N ALA A 253 -70.12 -1.55 36.30
CA ALA A 253 -70.61 -1.46 37.68
C ALA A 253 -71.49 -0.22 37.94
N GLU A 254 -71.21 0.92 37.29
CA GLU A 254 -72.04 2.13 37.39
C GLU A 254 -73.37 1.96 36.64
N LEU A 255 -73.38 1.28 35.49
CA LEU A 255 -74.59 0.88 34.77
C LEU A 255 -75.41 -0.17 35.53
N GLU A 256 -74.75 -1.12 36.20
CA GLU A 256 -75.41 -2.10 37.08
C GLU A 256 -76.03 -1.43 38.30
N TYR A 257 -75.31 -0.51 38.97
CA TYR A 257 -75.87 0.31 40.05
C TYR A 257 -77.10 1.13 39.59
N LEU A 258 -77.02 1.76 38.41
CA LEU A 258 -78.12 2.54 37.84
C LEU A 258 -79.30 1.68 37.36
N SER A 259 -79.08 0.42 36.97
CA SER A 259 -80.14 -0.51 36.57
C SER A 259 -80.81 -1.18 37.77
N THR A 260 -80.05 -1.59 38.79
CA THR A 260 -80.58 -2.07 40.09
C THR A 260 -81.44 -0.99 40.75
N ARG A 261 -80.98 0.26 40.76
CA ARG A 261 -81.76 1.43 41.24
C ARG A 261 -83.07 1.67 40.45
N ARG A 262 -83.27 1.00 39.31
CA ARG A 262 -84.49 1.04 38.50
C ARG A 262 -85.33 -0.25 38.58
N ALA A 263 -84.88 -1.26 39.33
CA ALA A 263 -85.59 -2.51 39.58
C ALA A 263 -86.29 -2.55 40.95
N ASP A 264 -85.77 -1.83 41.95
CA ASP A 264 -86.29 -1.77 43.33
C ASP A 264 -87.61 -0.99 43.51
N THR A 265 -88.40 -0.74 42.45
CA THR A 265 -89.72 -0.08 42.57
C THR A 265 -90.65 -0.46 41.42
N ASP A 266 -91.67 -1.28 41.70
CA ASP A 266 -93.04 -1.21 41.15
C ASP A 266 -93.91 -2.42 41.62
N TYR A 267 -93.32 -3.63 41.71
CA TYR A 267 -94.11 -4.86 41.95
C TYR A 267 -94.72 -4.99 43.36
N GLU A 268 -94.07 -4.46 44.40
CA GLU A 268 -94.61 -4.51 45.78
C GLU A 268 -95.80 -3.55 45.96
N ASP A 269 -95.77 -2.38 45.32
CA ASP A 269 -96.90 -1.44 45.33
C ASP A 269 -98.06 -1.91 44.44
N MET A 270 -97.78 -2.55 43.30
CA MET A 270 -98.82 -3.23 42.50
C MET A 270 -99.57 -4.30 43.32
N ALA A 271 -98.85 -5.08 44.14
CA ALA A 271 -99.47 -6.09 45.00
C ALA A 271 -100.38 -5.49 46.08
N ARG A 272 -99.98 -4.37 46.71
CA ARG A 272 -100.84 -3.62 47.64
C ARG A 272 -102.12 -3.13 46.98
N MET A 273 -102.00 -2.52 45.79
CA MET A 273 -103.16 -1.99 45.05
C MET A 273 -104.17 -3.06 44.61
N GLN A 274 -103.78 -4.34 44.50
CA GLN A 274 -104.74 -5.42 44.26
C GLN A 274 -105.49 -5.81 45.53
N ILE A 275 -104.81 -5.96 46.66
CA ILE A 275 -105.43 -6.36 47.94
C ILE A 275 -106.42 -5.29 48.43
N ASP A 276 -106.07 -4.01 48.35
CA ASP A 276 -106.97 -2.91 48.73
C ASP A 276 -108.21 -2.82 47.82
N ARG A 277 -108.16 -3.40 46.61
CA ARG A 277 -109.25 -3.36 45.62
C ARG A 277 -110.26 -4.50 45.76
N GLU A 278 -109.85 -5.63 46.35
CA GLU A 278 -110.74 -6.79 46.58
C GLU A 278 -111.53 -6.68 47.90
N GLY A 279 -111.20 -5.70 48.77
CA GLY A 279 -111.81 -5.55 50.10
C GLY A 279 -113.20 -4.88 50.16
N LEU A 280 -113.72 -4.29 49.08
CA LEU A 280 -114.91 -3.42 49.14
C LEU A 280 -115.88 -3.55 47.94
N GLY A 281 -116.85 -4.47 48.04
CA GLY A 281 -118.05 -4.48 47.19
C GLY A 281 -118.81 -5.81 47.16
N GLY A 282 -120.12 -5.81 47.48
CA GLY A 282 -120.96 -7.01 47.44
C GLY A 282 -122.47 -6.70 47.40
N VAL A 283 -123.26 -7.72 47.03
CA VAL A 283 -124.74 -7.74 46.76
C VAL A 283 -125.19 -6.80 45.61
N GLN A 284 -126.15 -7.08 44.70
CA GLN A 284 -127.19 -8.12 44.47
C GLN A 284 -127.65 -8.02 42.96
N ASP A 285 -128.27 -8.94 42.18
CA ASP A 285 -128.92 -10.26 42.35
C ASP A 285 -129.00 -11.13 41.05
N LEU A 286 -129.72 -12.28 41.13
CA LEU A 286 -130.48 -13.14 40.16
C LEU A 286 -130.98 -12.55 38.79
N PRO A 287 -131.48 -13.37 37.80
CA PRO A 287 -131.10 -14.74 37.35
C PRO A 287 -131.24 -15.04 35.82
N LEU A 288 -131.05 -16.32 35.43
CA LEU A 288 -131.55 -17.08 34.24
C LEU A 288 -130.66 -17.31 32.97
N LEU A 289 -130.89 -18.49 32.39
CA LEU A 289 -130.22 -19.25 31.30
C LEU A 289 -130.95 -19.07 29.93
N PRO A 290 -130.62 -19.74 28.78
CA PRO A 290 -129.58 -20.77 28.51
C PRO A 290 -128.77 -20.64 27.18
N ALA A 291 -127.87 -21.62 26.97
CA ALA A 291 -127.44 -22.24 25.70
C ALA A 291 -126.48 -21.49 24.73
N GLY A 292 -125.49 -22.24 24.24
CA GLY A 292 -124.46 -21.80 23.27
C GLY A 292 -123.31 -22.81 23.17
N GLU A 293 -123.49 -23.85 22.35
CA GLU A 293 -122.49 -24.90 22.07
C GLU A 293 -121.55 -24.46 20.90
N VAL A 294 -120.59 -25.31 20.51
CA VAL A 294 -119.78 -25.30 19.26
C VAL A 294 -118.51 -24.40 19.26
N ILE A 295 -117.36 -24.72 18.63
CA ILE A 295 -116.59 -25.98 18.43
C ILE A 295 -115.24 -25.66 17.69
N LEU A 296 -114.15 -26.43 17.94
CA LEU A 296 -112.85 -26.41 17.19
C LEU A 296 -112.07 -25.05 17.20
N GLN A 297 -110.82 -24.88 16.72
CA GLN A 297 -109.76 -25.76 16.15
C GLN A 297 -108.38 -25.17 16.58
N ALA A 298 -107.47 -25.88 17.26
CA ALA A 298 -106.38 -26.71 16.72
C ALA A 298 -105.53 -26.09 15.57
N GLY A 299 -104.22 -25.96 15.80
CA GLY A 299 -103.20 -25.50 14.82
C GLY A 299 -101.93 -24.98 15.51
N SER A 300 -101.06 -25.79 16.11
CA SER A 300 -100.03 -26.69 15.51
C SER A 300 -98.80 -25.97 14.92
N MET A 301 -97.60 -26.39 15.34
CA MET A 301 -96.31 -26.47 14.61
C MET A 301 -96.11 -25.58 13.36
N THR A 302 -95.00 -24.85 13.17
CA THR A 302 -93.56 -25.21 13.31
C THR A 302 -92.75 -23.88 13.15
N ARG A 303 -91.42 -23.74 13.26
CA ARG A 303 -90.30 -24.70 13.26
C ARG A 303 -89.10 -24.14 14.04
#